data_AF-A0A6N9T7C1-F1
#
_entry.id   AF-A0A6N9T7C1-F1
#
_cell.length_a   1.000
_cell.length_b   1.000
_cell.length_c   1.000
_cell.angle_alpha   90.00
_cell.angle_beta   90.00
_cell.angle_gamma   90.00
#
_symmetry.space_group_name_H-M   'P 1'
#
loop_
_entity.id
_entity.type
_entity.pdbx_description
1 polymer ?
#
loop_
_entity_poly.entity_id
_entity_poly.type
_entity_poly.pdbx_seq_one_letter_code
_entity_poly.pdbx_strand_id
1 'polypeptide(L)' 'MSEMKDIFPLGGTQPVHVLKRARISVGYSIDAISVGTGIPAQRLWAIEQGSPPTERELDLLRTIFANALF' A
#
# COMPACT_ATOMS: atom_id res chain seq x y z
N MET A 1 17.59 5.48 17.35
CA MET A 1 16.15 5.19 17.31
C MET A 1 15.71 5.45 15.87
N SER A 2 15.55 4.40 15.06
CA SER A 2 15.27 4.55 13.63
C SER A 2 13.84 5.08 13.44
N GLU A 3 13.74 6.23 12.79
CA GLU A 3 12.48 6.72 12.21
C GLU A 3 11.96 5.68 11.22
N MET A 4 10.91 4.99 11.65
CA MET A 4 10.02 4.23 10.79
C MET A 4 9.35 5.25 9.85
N LYS A 5 9.98 5.55 8.71
CA LYS A 5 9.43 6.44 7.69
C LYS A 5 8.09 5.88 7.25
N ASP A 6 7.01 6.56 7.64
CA ASP A 6 5.66 6.26 7.20
C ASP A 6 5.65 6.11 5.68
N ILE A 7 5.41 4.88 5.22
CA ILE A 7 5.34 4.58 3.78
C ILE A 7 4.17 5.37 3.17
N PHE A 8 3.12 5.64 3.97
CA PHE A 8 1.94 6.40 3.60
C PHE A 8 1.81 7.67 4.46
N PRO A 9 2.58 8.74 4.19
CA PRO A 9 2.44 9.99 4.92
C PRO A 9 1.08 10.63 4.61
N LEU A 10 0.38 11.07 5.66
CA LEU A 10 -0.93 11.74 5.58
C LEU A 10 -0.87 13.16 4.97
N GLY A 11 0.30 13.62 4.53
CA GLY A 11 0.46 14.94 3.94
C GLY A 11 1.71 15.03 3.07
N GLY A 12 1.52 15.46 1.82
CA GLY A 12 2.56 16.22 1.11
C GLY A 12 3.21 15.56 -0.11
N THR A 13 2.96 14.30 -0.44
CA THR A 13 3.37 13.76 -1.75
C THR A 13 2.30 12.79 -2.25
N GLN A 14 1.77 13.09 -3.42
CA GLN A 14 0.67 12.40 -4.10
C GLN A 14 0.63 10.88 -3.79
N PRO A 15 -0.44 10.35 -3.14
CA PRO A 15 -0.55 8.94 -2.72
C PRO A 15 -0.43 7.93 -3.87
N VAL A 16 -0.49 8.42 -5.10
CA VAL A 16 -0.50 7.72 -6.39
C VAL A 16 0.66 6.73 -6.58
N HIS A 17 1.79 6.91 -5.89
CA HIS A 17 2.96 6.03 -6.11
C HIS A 17 3.38 5.19 -4.90
N VAL A 18 2.65 5.30 -3.78
CA VAL A 18 3.06 4.61 -2.55
C VAL A 18 2.85 3.11 -2.65
N LEU A 19 1.65 2.67 -3.09
CA LEU A 19 1.33 1.25 -3.23
C LEU A 19 2.28 0.56 -4.23
N LYS A 20 2.52 1.18 -5.38
CA LYS A 20 3.42 0.67 -6.41
C LYS A 20 4.85 0.51 -5.90
N ARG A 21 5.38 1.52 -5.19
CA ARG A 21 6.72 1.43 -4.60
C ARG A 21 6.78 0.34 -3.54
N ALA A 22 5.84 0.32 -2.61
CA ALA A 22 5.80 -0.66 -1.51
C ALA A 22 5.79 -2.10 -2.04
N ARG A 23 4.91 -2.41 -3.00
CA ARG A 23 4.83 -3.78 -3.54
C ARG A 23 6.03 -4.19 -4.37
N ILE A 24 6.67 -3.26 -5.10
CA ILE A 24 7.90 -3.56 -5.84
C ILE A 24 9.05 -3.82 -4.86
N SER A 25 9.17 -3.03 -3.79
CA SER A 25 10.21 -3.22 -2.77
C SER A 25 10.08 -4.55 -2.03
N VAL A 26 8.86 -4.99 -1.75
CA VAL A 26 8.58 -6.25 -1.06
C VAL A 26 8.49 -7.45 -2.04
N GLY A 27 8.29 -7.21 -3.33
CA GLY A 27 8.10 -8.26 -4.33
C GLY A 27 6.68 -8.83 -4.42
N TYR A 28 5.67 -8.09 -3.96
CA TYR A 28 4.27 -8.51 -4.05
C TYR A 28 3.62 -8.16 -5.40
N SER A 29 2.88 -9.12 -5.94
CA SER A 29 1.93 -8.87 -7.02
C SER A 29 0.66 -8.21 -6.49
N ILE A 30 -0.11 -7.56 -7.36
CA ILE A 30 -1.42 -7.02 -7.01
C ILE A 30 -2.36 -8.14 -6.55
N ASP A 31 -2.28 -9.33 -7.15
CA ASP A 31 -3.10 -10.48 -6.73
C ASP A 31 -2.73 -10.97 -5.32
N ALA A 32 -1.44 -11.00 -4.97
CA ALA A 32 -1.01 -11.36 -3.63
C ALA A 32 -1.55 -10.39 -2.57
N ILE A 33 -1.51 -9.09 -2.87
CA ILE A 33 -2.09 -8.05 -2.00
C ILE A 33 -3.60 -8.20 -1.92
N SER A 34 -4.26 -8.49 -3.04
CA SER A 34 -5.70 -8.69 -3.10
C SER A 34 -6.14 -9.84 -2.21
N VAL A 35 -5.44 -10.97 -2.27
CA VAL A 35 -5.68 -12.13 -1.40
C VAL A 35 -5.42 -11.79 0.07
N GLY A 36 -4.32 -11.11 0.38
CA GLY A 36 -3.94 -10.80 1.76
C GLY A 36 -4.79 -9.70 2.44
N THR A 37 -5.41 -8.82 1.66
CA THR A 37 -6.20 -7.69 2.18
C THR A 37 -7.70 -7.83 1.95
N GLY A 38 -8.12 -8.70 1.03
CA GLY A 38 -9.50 -8.76 0.54
C GLY A 38 -9.91 -7.58 -0.35
N ILE A 39 -8.99 -6.64 -0.65
CA ILE A 39 -9.26 -5.52 -1.56
C ILE A 39 -9.23 -6.04 -3.00
N PRO A 40 -10.26 -5.78 -3.82
CA PRO A 40 -10.26 -6.24 -5.22
C PRO A 40 -9.06 -5.73 -6.01
N ALA A 41 -8.47 -6.58 -6.87
CA ALA A 41 -7.32 -6.22 -7.70
C ALA A 41 -7.55 -4.94 -8.53
N GLN A 42 -8.74 -4.77 -9.12
CA GLN A 42 -9.11 -3.56 -9.87
C GLN A 42 -9.05 -2.30 -8.99
N ARG A 43 -9.45 -2.41 -7.72
CA ARG A 43 -9.40 -1.29 -6.77
C ARG A 43 -7.96 -0.96 -6.39
N LEU A 44 -7.10 -1.97 -6.20
CA LEU A 44 -5.67 -1.77 -5.98
C LEU A 44 -5.00 -1.06 -7.17
N TRP A 45 -5.33 -1.46 -8.41
CA TRP A 45 -4.86 -0.75 -9.60
C TRP A 45 -5.33 0.70 -9.66
N ALA A 46 -6.58 0.98 -9.30
CA ALA A 46 -7.08 2.34 -9.22
C ALA A 46 -6.29 3.17 -8.20
N ILE A 47 -5.94 2.59 -7.05
CA ILE A 47 -5.08 3.23 -6.04
C ILE A 47 -3.67 3.49 -6.59
N GLU A 48 -3.07 2.53 -7.32
CA GLU A 48 -1.77 2.74 -8.00
C GLU A 48 -1.79 3.79 -9.10
N GLN A 49 -2.95 4.03 -9.71
CA GLN A 49 -3.14 5.06 -10.73
C GLN A 49 -3.54 6.41 -10.12
N GLY A 50 -3.77 6.46 -8.81
CA GLY A 50 -3.91 7.69 -8.06
C GLY A 50 -5.27 7.96 -7.46
N SER A 51 -6.15 6.97 -7.50
CA SER A 51 -7.38 7.02 -6.72
C SER A 51 -7.04 7.02 -5.23
N PRO A 52 -7.63 7.92 -4.43
CA PRO A 52 -7.39 7.93 -3.00
C PRO A 52 -7.96 6.63 -2.39
N PRO A 53 -7.16 5.90 -1.59
CA PRO A 53 -7.67 4.81 -0.77
C PRO A 53 -8.53 5.36 0.37
N THR A 54 -9.48 4.57 0.84
CA THR A 54 -10.20 4.80 2.10
C THR A 54 -9.29 4.52 3.30
N GLU A 55 -9.64 5.02 4.48
CA GLU A 55 -8.89 4.73 5.71
C GLU A 55 -8.76 3.22 5.98
N ARG A 56 -9.86 2.47 5.77
CA ARG A 56 -9.85 1.01 5.90
C ARG A 56 -8.89 0.33 4.91
N GLU A 57 -8.86 0.78 3.66
CA GLU A 57 -7.92 0.26 2.65
C GLU A 57 -6.47 0.59 3.01
N LEU A 58 -6.21 1.80 3.52
CA LEU A 58 -4.89 2.21 3.99
C LEU A 58 -4.41 1.34 5.15
N ASP A 59 -5.26 1.07 6.13
CA ASP A 59 -4.89 0.24 7.28
C ASP A 59 -4.54 -1.19 6.87
N LEU A 60 -5.35 -1.79 5.99
CA LEU A 60 -5.07 -3.13 5.44
C LEU A 60 -3.75 -3.18 4.67
N LEU A 61 -3.49 -2.17 3.82
CA LEU A 61 -2.24 -2.04 3.09
C LEU A 61 -1.04 -1.83 4.03
N ARG A 62 -1.20 -1.04 5.09
CA ARG A 62 -0.15 -0.87 6.12
C ARG A 62 0.15 -2.18 6.82
N THR A 63 -0.86 -2.94 7.23
CA THR A 63 -0.66 -4.24 7.88
C THR A 63 0.10 -5.22 7.00
N ILE A 64 -0.29 -5.37 5.72
CA ILE A 64 0.34 -6.35 4.84
C ILE A 64 1.79 -5.99 4.51
N PHE A 65 2.11 -4.70 4.34
CA PHE A 65 3.49 -4.27 4.08
C PHE A 65 4.35 -4.18 5.33
N ALA A 66 3.78 -3.89 6.50
CA ALA A 66 4.51 -3.94 7.77
C ALA A 66 4.99 -5.37 8.06
N ASN A 67 4.16 -6.39 7.80
CA ASN A 67 4.52 -7.79 8.00
C ASN A 67 5.60 -8.30 7.01
N ALA A 68 5.84 -7.60 5.91
CA ALA A 68 6.77 -8.02 4.87
C ALA A 68 8.16 -7.38 4.96
N LEU A 69 8.35 -6.45 5.91
CA LEU A 69 9.63 -5.77 6.17
C LEU A 69 10.36 -6.34 7.40
N PHE A 70 9.88 -7.46 7.96
CA PHE A 70 10.53 -8.29 8.98
C PHE A 70 10.98 -9.62 8.38
#